data_AF-A0A957K8F9-F1
#
_entry.id   AF-A0A957K8F9-F1
#
_cell.length_a   1.000
_cell.length_b   1.000
_cell.length_c   1.000
_cell.angle_alpha   90.00
_cell.angle_beta   90.00
_cell.angle_gamma   90.00
#
_symmetry.space_group_name_H-M   'P 1'
#
loop_
_entity.id
_entity.type
_entity.pdbx_description
1 polymer ?
#
loop_
_entity_poly.entity_id
_entity_poly.type
_entity_poly.pdbx_seq_one_letter_code
_entity_poly.pdbx_strand_id
1 'polypeptide(L)'
;NQLMLAQCSYGPYSRAMVRICSEETFHHKQGIEMVIKYARGTAKQRQMAQDALNRWWWPSVQMLGPHDSDSPNTPLLVRWGIKTKTNDEVRQEFINETVPELLAAGLTVPDPDMHLDEATGNWIHGPIDWDEFWQVVRGNGPCNEERMATRRAAHDDGRWVREAMVAYAERQKEALN
;
A
#
# COMPACT_ATOMS: atom_id res chain seq x y z
N ASN A 1 3.66 -6.44 1.75
CA ASN A 1 2.58 -7.09 0.97
C ASN A 1 3.02 -7.75 -0.35
N GLN A 2 3.51 -7.04 -1.37
CA GLN A 2 3.69 -7.66 -2.70
C GLN A 2 4.83 -8.70 -2.77
N LEU A 3 5.92 -8.52 -2.01
CA LEU A 3 7.00 -9.52 -1.94
C LEU A 3 6.51 -10.89 -1.46
N MET A 4 5.59 -10.91 -0.49
CA MET A 4 4.92 -12.12 -0.02
C MET A 4 4.13 -12.78 -1.18
N LEU A 5 3.37 -11.99 -1.95
CA LEU A 5 2.59 -12.48 -3.09
C LEU A 5 3.45 -12.93 -4.29
N ALA A 6 4.69 -12.45 -4.40
CA ALA A 6 5.65 -12.94 -5.39
C ALA A 6 6.00 -14.42 -5.18
N GLN A 7 5.71 -14.97 -4.00
CA GLN A 7 5.91 -16.39 -3.65
C GLN A 7 4.59 -17.19 -3.65
N CYS A 8 3.48 -16.62 -4.14
CA CYS A 8 2.20 -17.31 -4.15
C CYS A 8 2.19 -18.54 -5.08
N SER A 9 1.29 -19.47 -4.80
CA SER A 9 1.13 -20.74 -5.52
C SER A 9 0.65 -20.58 -6.97
N TYR A 10 0.02 -19.45 -7.32
CA TYR A 10 -0.48 -19.20 -8.66
C TYR A 10 0.55 -18.51 -9.55
N GLY A 11 1.19 -19.28 -10.43
CA GLY A 11 2.33 -18.86 -11.24
C GLY A 11 2.20 -17.53 -12.00
N PRO A 12 1.08 -17.26 -12.72
CA PRO A 12 0.90 -15.96 -13.38
C PRO A 12 0.94 -14.77 -12.43
N TYR A 13 0.34 -14.90 -11.25
CA TYR A 13 0.29 -13.82 -10.27
C TYR A 13 1.65 -13.62 -9.59
N SER A 14 2.31 -14.71 -9.18
CA SER A 14 3.68 -14.68 -8.64
C SER A 14 4.65 -13.99 -9.61
N ARG A 15 4.68 -14.37 -10.89
CA ARG A 15 5.58 -13.76 -11.89
C ARG A 15 5.30 -12.29 -12.13
N ALA A 16 4.03 -11.88 -12.11
CA ALA A 16 3.68 -10.46 -12.20
C ALA A 16 4.19 -9.68 -10.99
N MET A 17 4.05 -10.23 -9.78
CA MET A 17 4.54 -9.62 -8.55
C MET A 17 6.07 -9.53 -8.50
N VAL A 18 6.82 -10.52 -8.99
CA VAL A 18 8.29 -10.45 -9.09
C VAL A 18 8.73 -9.22 -9.91
N ARG A 19 8.10 -9.02 -11.06
CA ARG A 19 8.39 -7.86 -11.92
C ARG A 19 8.01 -6.56 -11.23
N ILE A 20 6.78 -6.48 -10.71
CA ILE A 20 6.28 -5.28 -10.03
C ILE A 20 7.17 -4.90 -8.85
N CYS A 21 7.55 -5.85 -7.99
CA CYS A 21 8.42 -5.58 -6.84
C CYS A 21 9.80 -5.06 -7.26
N SER A 22 10.36 -5.58 -8.36
CA SER A 22 11.65 -5.14 -8.87
C SER A 22 11.63 -3.67 -9.31
N GLU A 23 10.53 -3.24 -9.92
CA GLU A 23 10.33 -1.86 -10.36
C GLU A 23 9.94 -0.94 -9.17
N GLU A 24 9.00 -1.36 -8.31
CA GLU A 24 8.48 -0.54 -7.21
C GLU A 24 9.51 -0.30 -6.09
N THR A 25 10.43 -1.24 -5.85
CA THR A 25 11.50 -1.06 -4.84
C THR A 25 12.36 0.16 -5.16
N PHE A 26 12.58 0.46 -6.44
CA PHE A 26 13.30 1.66 -6.86
C PHE A 26 12.55 2.92 -6.44
N HIS A 27 11.25 3.01 -6.77
CA HIS A 27 10.41 4.16 -6.41
C HIS A 27 10.27 4.33 -4.90
N HIS A 28 10.17 3.22 -4.16
CA HIS A 28 10.11 3.24 -2.70
C HIS A 28 11.38 3.86 -2.10
N LYS A 29 12.57 3.44 -2.55
CA LYS A 29 13.84 4.02 -2.11
C LYS A 29 13.95 5.51 -2.42
N GLN A 30 13.53 5.94 -3.61
CA GLN A 30 13.46 7.36 -3.96
C GLN A 30 12.53 8.14 -3.01
N GLY A 31 11.40 7.53 -2.62
CA GLY A 31 10.49 8.05 -1.60
C GLY A 31 11.19 8.28 -0.25
N ILE A 32 11.90 7.26 0.23
CA ILE A 32 12.68 7.33 1.49
C ILE A 32 13.73 8.45 1.42
N GLU A 33 14.50 8.53 0.34
CA GLU A 33 15.52 9.57 0.16
C GLU A 33 14.92 10.98 0.22
N MET A 34 13.72 11.18 -0.37
CA MET A 34 13.00 12.44 -0.25
C MET A 34 12.64 12.74 1.20
N VAL A 35 12.03 11.80 1.92
CA VAL A 35 11.64 12.00 3.33
C VAL A 35 12.85 12.33 4.19
N ILE A 36 13.97 11.60 4.03
CA ILE A 36 15.23 11.86 4.74
C ILE A 36 15.75 13.27 4.44
N LYS A 37 15.68 13.71 3.17
CA LYS A 37 16.11 15.06 2.78
C LYS A 37 15.27 16.15 3.45
N TYR A 38 13.96 15.96 3.58
CA TYR A 38 13.10 16.91 4.31
C TYR A 38 13.37 16.88 5.82
N ALA A 39 13.51 15.68 6.41
CA ALA A 39 13.74 15.52 7.84
C ALA A 39 15.07 16.15 8.30
N ARG A 40 16.11 16.10 7.47
CA ARG A 40 17.44 16.71 7.70
C ARG A 40 17.55 18.16 7.22
N GLY A 41 16.48 18.71 6.66
CA GLY A 41 16.44 20.06 6.11
C GLY A 41 16.22 21.14 7.16
N THR A 42 15.64 22.26 6.72
CA THR A 42 15.20 23.35 7.61
C THR A 42 14.11 22.88 8.59
N ALA A 43 13.89 23.63 9.67
CA ALA A 43 12.82 23.35 10.63
C ALA A 43 11.44 23.21 9.95
N LYS A 44 11.14 24.07 8.96
CA LYS A 44 9.90 23.99 8.17
C LYS A 44 9.80 22.69 7.37
N GLN A 45 10.90 22.25 6.74
CA GLN A 45 10.93 21.00 5.98
C GLN A 45 10.75 19.78 6.88
N ARG A 46 11.40 19.76 8.05
CA ARG A 46 11.22 18.69 9.04
C ARG A 46 9.78 18.64 9.54
N GLN A 47 9.17 19.80 9.80
CA GLN A 47 7.76 19.87 10.20
C GLN A 47 6.83 19.34 9.10
N MET A 48 7.10 19.62 7.83
CA MET A 48 6.32 19.07 6.71
C MET A 48 6.41 17.54 6.64
N ALA A 49 7.61 16.97 6.82
CA ALA A 49 7.79 15.52 6.86
C ALA A 49 7.04 14.90 8.05
N GLN A 50 7.13 15.51 9.23
CA GLN A 50 6.44 15.05 10.44
C GLN A 50 4.92 15.12 10.29
N ASP A 51 4.37 16.22 9.76
CA ASP A 51 2.93 16.36 9.51
C ASP A 51 2.42 15.30 8.51
N ALA A 52 3.18 15.03 7.45
CA ALA A 52 2.85 13.97 6.52
C ALA A 52 2.85 12.59 7.19
N LEU A 53 3.88 12.29 8.00
CA LEU A 53 3.95 11.05 8.76
C LEU A 53 2.76 10.90 9.72
N ASN A 54 2.40 11.96 10.44
CA ASN A 54 1.28 11.98 11.39
C ASN A 54 -0.03 11.56 10.73
N ARG A 55 -0.28 12.03 9.49
CA ARG A 55 -1.51 11.74 8.75
C ARG A 55 -1.49 10.37 8.05
N TRP A 56 -0.33 9.87 7.65
CA TRP A 56 -0.22 8.69 6.79
C TRP A 56 0.21 7.41 7.50
N TRP A 57 0.70 7.48 8.75
CA TRP A 57 1.17 6.31 9.50
C TRP A 57 0.09 5.24 9.62
N TRP A 58 -1.03 5.54 10.29
CA TRP A 58 -2.09 4.55 10.52
C TRP A 58 -2.74 4.04 9.24
N PRO A 59 -3.07 4.89 8.24
CA PRO A 59 -3.52 4.39 6.93
C PRO A 59 -2.53 3.42 6.25
N SER A 60 -1.23 3.64 6.41
CA SER A 60 -0.19 2.76 5.85
C SER A 60 -0.13 1.41 6.57
N VAL A 61 -0.29 1.41 7.90
CA VAL A 61 -0.40 0.18 8.72
C VAL A 61 -1.69 -0.59 8.38
N GLN A 62 -2.81 0.11 8.24
CA GLN A 62 -4.12 -0.43 7.87
C GLN A 62 -4.14 -1.07 6.46
N MET A 63 -3.26 -0.66 5.54
CA MET A 63 -3.11 -1.25 4.20
C MET A 63 -2.80 -2.76 4.24
N LEU A 64 -2.28 -3.24 5.37
CA LEU A 64 -1.89 -4.64 5.57
C LEU A 64 -3.09 -5.54 5.93
N GLY A 65 -4.28 -4.95 6.02
CA GLY A 65 -5.55 -5.65 6.21
C GLY A 65 -5.98 -5.73 7.68
N PRO A 66 -7.20 -6.23 7.94
CA PRO A 66 -7.72 -6.40 9.29
C PRO A 66 -6.91 -7.42 10.09
N HIS A 67 -7.10 -7.45 11.40
CA HIS A 67 -6.57 -8.50 12.27
C HIS A 67 -6.90 -9.90 11.73
N ASP A 68 -6.04 -10.88 12.00
CA ASP A 68 -6.21 -12.24 11.47
C ASP A 68 -7.53 -12.88 11.92
N SER A 69 -8.00 -12.55 13.12
CA SER A 69 -9.31 -12.98 13.64
C SER A 69 -10.50 -12.47 12.81
N ASP A 70 -10.33 -11.33 12.14
CA ASP A 70 -11.36 -10.64 11.38
C ASP A 70 -11.12 -10.78 9.86
N SER A 71 -10.24 -11.70 9.46
CA SER A 71 -9.88 -11.95 8.07
C SER A 71 -10.43 -13.30 7.57
N PRO A 72 -11.72 -13.36 7.14
CA PRO A 72 -12.38 -14.62 6.79
C PRO A 72 -11.71 -15.37 5.63
N ASN A 73 -10.97 -14.64 4.77
CA ASN A 73 -10.28 -15.22 3.62
C ASN A 73 -8.89 -15.79 3.97
N THR A 74 -8.25 -15.33 5.06
CA THR A 74 -6.86 -15.70 5.38
C THR A 74 -6.67 -17.22 5.52
N PRO A 75 -7.51 -17.98 6.25
CA PRO A 75 -7.33 -19.43 6.37
C PRO A 75 -7.30 -20.16 5.02
N LEU A 76 -8.18 -19.78 4.09
CA LEU A 76 -8.26 -20.40 2.77
C LEU A 76 -7.10 -19.98 1.88
N LEU A 77 -6.75 -18.69 1.89
CA LEU A 77 -5.65 -18.16 1.08
C LEU A 77 -4.30 -18.69 1.52
N VAL A 78 -4.08 -18.89 2.82
CA VAL A 78 -2.87 -19.54 3.35
C VAL A 78 -2.84 -21.02 2.97
N ARG A 79 -3.95 -21.75 3.16
CA ARG A 79 -4.06 -23.16 2.77
C ARG A 79 -3.74 -23.39 1.29
N TRP A 80 -4.17 -22.49 0.42
CA TRP A 80 -3.89 -22.57 -1.01
C TRP A 80 -2.53 -22.00 -1.40
N GLY A 81 -1.74 -21.48 -0.46
CA GLY A 81 -0.46 -20.84 -0.74
C GLY A 81 -0.58 -19.54 -1.54
N ILE A 82 -1.76 -18.91 -1.56
CA ILE A 82 -1.95 -17.59 -2.17
C ILE A 82 -1.34 -16.50 -1.28
N LYS A 83 -1.59 -16.59 0.03
CA LYS A 83 -0.86 -15.82 1.05
C LYS A 83 0.19 -16.73 1.68
N THR A 84 1.44 -16.29 1.76
CA THR A 84 2.50 -17.01 2.47
C THR A 84 2.75 -16.49 3.88
N LYS A 85 2.13 -15.35 4.24
CA LYS A 85 2.10 -14.75 5.58
C LYS A 85 0.70 -14.20 5.88
N THR A 86 0.33 -14.10 7.14
CA THR A 86 -0.93 -13.52 7.61
C THR A 86 -0.90 -11.98 7.55
N ASN A 87 -2.02 -11.32 7.84
CA ASN A 87 -2.06 -9.85 7.81
C ASN A 87 -1.23 -9.28 8.96
N ASP A 88 -1.37 -9.88 10.16
CA ASP A 88 -0.66 -9.42 11.36
C ASP A 88 0.85 -9.68 11.25
N GLU A 89 1.27 -10.81 10.67
CA GLU A 89 2.69 -11.11 10.40
C GLU A 89 3.32 -10.04 9.49
N VAL A 90 2.68 -9.73 8.36
CA VAL A 90 3.21 -8.72 7.43
C VAL A 90 3.17 -7.33 8.05
N ARG A 91 2.18 -7.04 8.91
CA ARG A 91 2.11 -5.80 9.67
C ARG A 91 3.26 -5.66 10.66
N GLN A 92 3.56 -6.71 11.41
CA GLN A 92 4.66 -6.69 12.36
C GLN A 92 6.00 -6.48 11.64
N GLU A 93 6.23 -7.16 10.51
CA GLU A 93 7.44 -6.97 9.70
C GLU A 93 7.57 -5.52 9.20
N PHE A 94 6.50 -4.96 8.64
CA PHE A 94 6.49 -3.58 8.18
C PHE A 94 6.84 -2.58 9.30
N ILE A 95 6.28 -2.76 10.49
CA ILE A 95 6.55 -1.89 11.64
C ILE A 95 7.99 -2.05 12.12
N ASN A 96 8.47 -3.29 12.24
CA ASN A 96 9.85 -3.58 12.66
C ASN A 96 10.90 -2.99 11.72
N GLU A 97 10.63 -2.97 10.42
CA GLU A 97 11.51 -2.37 9.42
C GLU A 97 11.41 -0.83 9.44
N THR A 98 10.19 -0.29 9.47
CA THR A 98 9.95 1.14 9.22
C THR A 98 10.21 2.01 10.45
N VAL A 99 9.87 1.56 11.66
CA VAL A 99 10.00 2.39 12.87
C VAL A 99 11.46 2.79 13.13
N PRO A 100 12.46 1.88 13.09
CA PRO A 100 13.86 2.26 13.23
C PRO A 100 14.32 3.30 12.20
N GLU A 101 13.87 3.19 10.94
CA GLU A 101 14.22 4.14 9.88
C GLU A 101 13.67 5.54 10.16
N LEU A 102 12.41 5.64 10.62
CA LEU A 102 11.78 6.91 10.98
C LEU A 102 12.49 7.57 12.16
N LEU A 103 12.82 6.80 13.20
CA LEU A 103 13.56 7.28 14.36
C LEU A 103 14.98 7.73 13.97
N ALA A 104 15.68 6.97 13.12
CA ALA A 104 16.99 7.34 12.60
C ALA A 104 16.95 8.60 11.71
N ALA A 105 15.82 8.86 11.05
CA ALA A 105 15.58 10.12 10.33
C ALA A 105 15.26 11.30 11.27
N GLY A 106 15.12 11.06 12.58
CA GLY A 106 14.77 12.08 13.58
C GLY A 106 13.29 12.46 13.55
N LEU A 107 12.42 11.59 13.04
CA LEU A 107 10.97 11.75 13.10
C LEU A 107 10.41 10.96 14.28
N THR A 108 9.19 11.32 14.71
CA THR A 108 8.45 10.60 15.76
C THR A 108 7.27 9.85 15.15
N VAL A 109 7.04 8.61 15.56
CA VAL A 109 5.86 7.85 15.13
C VAL A 109 4.63 8.36 15.90
N PRO A 110 3.48 8.63 15.25
CA PRO A 110 2.27 9.15 15.90
C PRO A 110 1.50 8.03 16.64
N ASP A 111 2.18 7.34 17.53
CA ASP A 111 1.67 6.23 18.33
C ASP A 111 2.30 6.29 19.73
N PRO A 112 1.57 6.76 20.76
CA PRO A 112 2.09 6.87 22.13
C PRO A 112 2.47 5.53 22.77
N ASP A 113 1.86 4.43 22.32
CA ASP A 113 2.10 3.10 22.85
C ASP A 113 3.27 2.39 22.14
N MET A 114 3.86 3.03 21.11
CA MET A 114 4.95 2.47 20.32
C MET A 114 6.21 2.28 21.16
N HIS A 115 6.64 1.02 21.33
CA HIS A 115 7.88 0.70 22.05
C HIS A 115 8.53 -0.58 21.52
N LEU A 116 9.85 -0.68 21.68
CA LEU A 116 10.58 -1.92 21.41
C LEU A 116 10.39 -2.88 22.59
N ASP A 117 9.87 -4.06 22.32
CA ASP A 117 9.94 -5.19 23.24
C ASP A 117 11.31 -5.88 23.08
N GLU A 118 12.21 -5.66 24.03
CA GLU A 118 13.56 -6.22 24.00
C GLU A 118 13.57 -7.76 24.05
N ALA A 119 12.54 -8.40 24.60
CA ALA A 119 12.49 -9.86 24.70
C ALA A 119 12.23 -10.53 23.35
N THR A 120 11.42 -9.89 22.49
CA THR A 120 11.04 -10.41 21.18
C THR A 120 11.76 -9.72 20.02
N GLY A 121 12.34 -8.54 20.25
CA GLY A 121 12.91 -7.69 19.22
C GLY A 121 11.86 -7.00 18.34
N ASN A 122 10.58 -7.07 18.70
CA ASN A 122 9.49 -6.48 17.95
C ASN A 122 9.15 -5.09 18.47
N TRP A 123 8.81 -4.18 17.56
CA TRP A 123 8.14 -2.94 17.88
C TRP A 123 6.67 -3.21 18.10
N ILE A 124 6.21 -2.96 19.33
CA ILE A 124 4.82 -3.10 19.75
C ILE A 124 4.11 -1.78 19.47
N HIS A 125 2.97 -1.84 18.78
CA HIS A 125 2.17 -0.69 18.40
C HIS A 125 0.87 -0.61 19.21
N GLY A 126 0.31 0.60 19.30
CA GLY A 126 -1.00 0.87 19.90
C GLY A 126 -2.18 0.33 19.08
N PRO A 127 -3.41 0.46 19.59
CA PRO A 127 -4.60 -0.02 18.89
C PRO A 127 -4.82 0.72 17.56
N ILE A 128 -5.19 -0.04 16.53
CA ILE A 128 -5.58 0.49 15.23
C ILE A 128 -7.07 0.86 15.28
N ASP A 129 -7.42 2.02 14.72
CA ASP A 129 -8.83 2.39 14.50
C ASP A 129 -9.44 1.54 13.37
N TRP A 130 -10.06 0.42 13.75
CA TRP A 130 -10.72 -0.49 12.81
C TRP A 130 -12.06 0.05 12.31
N ASP A 131 -12.70 0.97 13.03
CA ASP A 131 -13.94 1.60 12.58
C ASP A 131 -13.65 2.53 11.40
N GLU A 132 -12.59 3.36 11.50
CA GLU A 132 -12.09 4.16 10.38
C GLU A 132 -11.76 3.27 9.18
N PHE A 133 -10.98 2.19 9.40
CA PHE A 133 -10.62 1.24 8.35
C PHE A 133 -11.85 0.75 7.57
N TRP A 134 -12.88 0.28 8.28
CA TRP A 134 -14.08 -0.24 7.63
C TRP A 134 -14.94 0.85 6.98
N GLN A 135 -14.97 2.08 7.51
CA GLN A 135 -15.60 3.20 6.82
C GLN A 135 -14.92 3.49 5.47
N VAL A 136 -13.59 3.55 5.45
CA VAL A 136 -12.82 3.79 4.23
C VAL A 136 -13.04 2.67 3.20
N VAL A 137 -12.97 1.40 3.62
CA VAL A 137 -13.19 0.24 2.74
C VAL A 137 -14.61 0.25 2.14
N ARG A 138 -15.61 0.69 2.89
CA ARG A 138 -17.02 0.77 2.44
C ARG A 138 -17.32 1.99 1.56
N GLY A 139 -16.35 2.86 1.31
CA GLY A 139 -16.54 4.02 0.45
C GLY A 139 -16.81 5.34 1.18
N ASN A 140 -16.72 5.37 2.51
CA ASN A 140 -17.02 6.54 3.34
C ASN A 140 -15.75 7.24 3.87
N GLY A 141 -14.62 7.06 3.20
CA GLY A 141 -13.36 7.74 3.53
C GLY A 141 -13.20 9.09 2.83
N PRO A 142 -12.10 9.80 3.09
CA PRO A 142 -11.94 11.21 2.75
C PRO A 142 -11.92 11.52 1.24
N CYS A 143 -11.54 10.55 0.40
CA CYS A 143 -11.43 10.75 -1.04
C CYS A 143 -12.19 9.71 -1.87
N ASN A 144 -12.97 8.80 -1.27
CA ASN A 144 -13.57 7.68 -2.00
C ASN A 144 -14.47 8.15 -3.17
N GLU A 145 -15.35 9.12 -2.89
CA GLU A 145 -16.24 9.70 -3.91
C GLU A 145 -15.44 10.37 -5.03
N GLU A 146 -14.50 11.26 -4.69
CA GLU A 146 -13.66 11.97 -5.65
C GLU A 146 -12.84 11.02 -6.53
N ARG A 147 -12.24 9.98 -5.93
CA ARG A 147 -11.46 8.96 -6.66
C ARG A 147 -12.34 8.19 -7.64
N MET A 148 -13.53 7.75 -7.21
CA MET A 148 -14.45 7.02 -8.08
C MET A 148 -15.03 7.92 -9.18
N ALA A 149 -15.41 9.15 -8.86
CA ALA A 149 -15.88 10.14 -9.84
C ALA A 149 -14.82 10.41 -10.91
N THR A 150 -13.56 10.63 -10.51
CA THR A 150 -12.44 10.86 -11.43
C THR A 150 -12.23 9.69 -12.38
N ARG A 151 -12.29 8.44 -11.89
CA ARG A 151 -12.10 7.24 -12.72
C ARG A 151 -13.28 6.99 -13.66
N ARG A 152 -14.51 7.21 -13.20
CA ARG A 152 -15.71 7.12 -14.04
C ARG A 152 -15.69 8.16 -15.15
N ALA A 153 -15.42 9.43 -14.81
CA ALA A 153 -15.29 10.51 -15.79
C ALA A 153 -14.22 10.19 -16.84
N ALA A 154 -13.01 9.81 -16.43
CA ALA A 154 -11.94 9.43 -17.37
C ALA A 154 -12.34 8.27 -18.30
N HIS A 155 -13.09 7.29 -17.78
CA HIS A 155 -13.61 6.20 -18.58
C HIS A 155 -14.68 6.69 -19.57
N ASP A 156 -15.63 7.49 -19.13
CA ASP A 156 -16.75 7.93 -19.96
C ASP A 156 -16.30 8.96 -21.02
N ASP A 157 -15.49 9.95 -20.63
CA ASP A 157 -14.91 10.95 -21.53
C ASP A 157 -13.97 10.29 -22.55
N GLY A 158 -13.27 9.22 -22.15
CA GLY A 158 -12.41 8.44 -23.03
C GLY A 158 -13.14 7.44 -23.93
N ARG A 159 -14.48 7.35 -23.88
CA ARG A 159 -15.26 6.36 -24.64
C ARG A 159 -15.01 6.45 -26.14
N TRP A 160 -15.09 7.67 -26.69
CA TRP A 160 -14.95 7.88 -28.13
C TRP A 160 -13.56 7.43 -28.64
N VAL A 161 -12.51 7.56 -27.82
CA VAL A 161 -11.17 7.08 -28.18
C VAL A 161 -11.17 5.56 -28.30
N ARG A 162 -11.78 4.86 -27.35
CA ARG A 162 -11.86 3.40 -27.39
C ARG A 162 -12.67 2.93 -28.60
N GLU A 163 -13.80 3.57 -28.88
CA GLU A 163 -14.64 3.27 -30.04
C GLU A 163 -13.90 3.55 -31.37
N ALA A 164 -13.19 4.67 -31.47
CA ALA A 164 -12.38 5.01 -32.64
C ALA A 164 -11.25 4.00 -32.88
N MET A 165 -10.58 3.53 -31.82
CA MET A 165 -9.53 2.51 -31.93
C MET A 165 -10.08 1.16 -32.39
N VAL A 166 -11.26 0.75 -31.90
CA VAL A 166 -11.93 -0.47 -32.35
C VAL A 166 -12.28 -0.36 -33.83
N ALA A 167 -12.97 0.71 -34.24
CA ALA A 167 -13.37 0.91 -35.63
C ALA A 167 -12.15 0.99 -36.58
N TYR A 168 -11.07 1.65 -36.17
CA TYR A 168 -9.83 1.68 -36.95
C TYR A 168 -9.22 0.29 -37.10
N ALA A 169 -9.14 -0.49 -36.02
CA ALA A 169 -8.59 -1.85 -36.06
C ALA A 169 -9.43 -2.80 -36.92
N GLU A 170 -10.76 -2.67 -36.91
CA GLU A 170 -11.66 -3.44 -37.78
C GLU A 170 -11.42 -3.12 -39.25
N ARG A 171 -11.36 -1.83 -39.62
CA ARG A 171 -11.03 -1.41 -40.98
C ARG A 171 -9.68 -1.94 -41.45
N GLN A 172 -8.66 -1.94 -40.59
CA GLN A 172 -7.33 -2.49 -40.93
C GLN A 172 -7.38 -4.00 -41.18
N LYS A 173 -8.18 -4.75 -40.41
CA LYS A 173 -8.38 -6.19 -40.64
C LYS A 173 -9.10 -6.46 -41.96
N GLU A 174 -10.11 -5.67 -42.29
CA GLU A 174 -10.82 -5.78 -43.57
C GLU A 174 -9.92 -5.50 -44.77
N ALA A 175 -9.01 -4.52 -44.67
CA ALA A 175 -8.09 -4.18 -45.75
C ALA A 175 -6.96 -5.23 -45.96
N LEU A 176 -6.73 -6.12 -45.00
CA LEU A 176 -5.72 -7.18 -45.06
C LEU A 176 -6.28 -8.53 -45.55
N ASN A 177 -7.60 -8.68 -45.60
CA ASN A 177 -8.30 -9.87 -46.10
C ASN A 177 -8.77 -9.67 -47.54
#